data_AF-A0A0B6ZQQ7-F1
#
_entry.id   AF-A0A0B6ZQQ7-F1
#
_cell.length_a   1.000
_cell.length_b   1.000
_cell.length_c   1.000
_cell.angle_alpha   90.00
_cell.angle_beta   90.00
_cell.angle_gamma   90.00
#
_symmetry.space_group_name_H-M   'P 1'
#
loop_
_entity.id
_entity.type
_entity.pdbx_description
1 polymer ?
#
loop_
_entity_poly.entity_id
_entity_poly.type
_entity_poly.pdbx_seq_one_letter_code
_entity_poly.pdbx_strand_id
1 'polypeptide(L)'
;KITQKYSRPADTFDYRNKFHYEYDNLEFNHQTIPQLENLLQKRKEHGRVFAGFLIHNIGVSADVEIYVCVPTGRNGKQNCNHGAGVFSVL
;
A
#
# COMPACT_ATOMS: atom_id res chain seq x y z
N LYS A 1 14.59 30.03 1.01
CA LYS A 1 14.50 28.77 0.22
C LYS A 1 13.06 28.26 0.24
N ILE A 2 12.54 27.71 -0.86
CA ILE A 2 11.13 27.25 -1.00
C ILE A 2 10.78 26.15 0.02
N THR A 3 11.64 25.14 0.16
CA THR A 3 11.44 24.02 1.09
C THR A 3 11.40 24.44 2.55
N GLN A 4 12.13 25.49 2.93
CA GLN A 4 12.08 26.05 4.28
C GLN A 4 10.76 26.77 4.54
N LYS A 5 10.24 27.50 3.55
CA LYS A 5 8.96 28.25 3.63
C LYS A 5 7.76 27.31 3.75
N TYR A 6 7.77 26.20 3.03
CA TYR A 6 6.69 25.19 3.01
C TYR A 6 7.12 23.90 3.72
N SER A 7 7.70 24.04 4.91
CA SER A 7 8.27 22.93 5.69
C SER A 7 7.25 22.20 6.57
N ARG A 8 6.06 22.78 6.78
CA ARG A 8 4.98 22.11 7.50
C ARG A 8 4.28 21.12 6.56
N PRO A 9 3.89 19.92 6.99
CA PRO A 9 3.18 18.97 6.13
C PRO A 9 1.89 19.54 5.50
N ALA A 10 1.12 20.34 6.27
CA ALA A 10 -0.07 21.01 5.74
C ALA A 10 0.25 21.96 4.57
N ASP A 11 1.50 22.42 4.49
CA ASP A 11 1.91 23.28 3.39
C ASP A 11 2.10 22.52 2.08
N THR A 12 2.29 21.21 2.07
CA THR A 12 2.74 20.49 0.87
C THR A 12 1.60 19.94 0.00
N PHE A 13 0.35 19.99 0.46
CA PHE A 13 -0.79 19.41 -0.27
C PHE A 13 -1.09 20.14 -1.60
N ASP A 14 -1.04 21.47 -1.61
CA ASP A 14 -1.19 22.28 -2.83
C ASP A 14 0.15 22.43 -3.56
N TYR A 15 0.63 21.30 -4.09
CA TYR A 15 1.95 21.22 -4.73
C TYR A 15 2.05 22.10 -5.98
N ARG A 16 0.95 22.28 -6.71
CA ARG A 16 0.92 23.06 -7.96
C ARG A 16 1.21 24.54 -7.69
N ASN A 17 0.51 25.14 -6.74
CA ASN A 17 0.67 26.56 -6.46
C ASN A 17 1.90 26.87 -5.58
N LYS A 18 2.39 25.92 -4.78
CA LYS A 18 3.51 26.15 -3.85
C LYS A 18 4.86 25.67 -4.38
N PHE A 19 4.88 24.64 -5.22
CA PHE A 19 6.09 24.06 -5.80
C PHE A 19 6.18 24.22 -7.32
N HIS A 20 5.13 24.76 -7.96
CA HIS A 20 5.14 25.16 -9.37
C HIS A 20 5.49 24.03 -10.34
N TYR A 21 5.07 22.80 -10.03
CA TYR A 21 5.15 21.66 -10.94
C TYR A 21 3.81 20.95 -11.03
N GLU A 22 3.59 20.29 -12.16
CA GLU A 22 2.42 19.45 -12.42
C GLU A 22 2.88 18.10 -13.00
N TYR A 23 2.02 17.09 -12.86
CA TYR A 23 2.16 15.85 -13.61
C TYR A 23 1.44 16.01 -14.95
N ASP A 24 1.98 15.39 -16.01
CA ASP A 24 1.39 15.44 -17.35
C ASP A 24 -0.07 14.97 -17.35
N ASN A 25 -0.38 13.97 -16.53
CA ASN A 25 -1.72 13.50 -16.25
C ASN A 25 -1.81 12.94 -14.83
N LEU A 26 -3.04 12.78 -14.33
CA LEU A 26 -3.34 12.12 -13.05
C LEU A 26 -4.02 10.77 -13.27
N GLU A 27 -3.70 10.11 -14.37
CA GLU A 27 -4.20 8.77 -14.65
C GLU A 27 -3.33 7.73 -13.93
N PHE A 28 -3.96 6.62 -13.56
CA PHE A 28 -3.26 5.49 -12.97
C PHE A 28 -3.53 4.25 -13.81
N ASN A 29 -2.49 3.59 -14.32
CA ASN A 29 -2.60 2.45 -15.24
C ASN A 29 -3.54 2.73 -16.44
N HIS A 30 -3.41 3.92 -17.06
CA HIS A 30 -4.26 4.40 -18.15
C HIS A 30 -5.75 4.52 -17.79
N GLN A 31 -6.05 4.69 -16.50
CA GLN A 31 -7.40 4.93 -16.01
C GLN A 31 -7.52 6.37 -15.53
N THR A 32 -8.52 7.07 -16.07
CA THR A 32 -8.98 8.35 -15.54
C THR A 32 -9.51 8.19 -14.11
N ILE A 33 -9.57 9.28 -13.35
CA ILE A 33 -10.08 9.27 -11.96
C ILE A 33 -11.47 8.61 -11.84
N PRO A 34 -12.47 8.88 -12.70
CA PRO A 34 -13.76 8.19 -12.63
C PRO A 34 -13.69 6.69 -12.93
N GLN A 35 -12.81 6.27 -13.84
CA GLN A 35 -12.62 4.85 -14.16
C GLN A 35 -11.96 4.11 -12.99
N LEU A 36 -10.98 4.74 -12.36
CA LEU A 36 -10.33 4.20 -11.17
C LEU A 36 -11.32 4.06 -10.01
N GLU A 37 -12.18 5.05 -9.78
CA GLU A 37 -13.24 4.97 -8.75
C GLU A 37 -14.21 3.82 -9.04
N ASN A 38 -14.66 3.67 -10.29
CA ASN A 38 -15.52 2.55 -10.69
C ASN A 38 -14.84 1.19 -10.42
N LEU A 39 -13.55 1.06 -10.75
CA LEU A 39 -12.78 -0.14 -10.45
C LEU A 39 -12.71 -0.42 -8.94
N LEU A 40 -12.50 0.61 -8.12
CA LEU A 40 -12.47 0.46 -6.66
C LEU A 40 -13.83 0.03 -6.11
N GLN A 41 -14.94 0.55 -6.64
CA GLN A 41 -16.28 0.13 -6.25
C GLN A 41 -16.54 -1.34 -6.61
N LYS A 42 -16.20 -1.76 -7.84
CA LYS A 42 -16.29 -3.18 -8.25
C LYS A 42 -15.47 -4.12 -7.35
N ARG A 43 -14.28 -3.68 -6.91
CA ARG A 43 -13.46 -4.45 -5.97
C ARG A 43 -14.06 -4.57 -4.57
N LYS A 44 -14.93 -3.64 -4.16
CA LYS A 44 -15.63 -3.68 -2.87
C LYS A 44 -16.85 -4.62 -2.88
N GLU A 45 -17.36 -5.00 -4.06
CA GLU A 45 -18.54 -5.86 -4.20
C GLU A 45 -18.31 -7.32 -3.75
N HIS A 46 -17.05 -7.74 -3.60
CA HIS A 46 -16.68 -9.12 -3.30
C HIS A 46 -16.12 -9.24 -1.87
N GLY A 47 -16.29 -10.41 -1.25
CA GLY A 47 -15.70 -10.71 0.06
C GLY A 47 -14.17 -10.63 0.01
N ARG A 48 -13.56 -9.97 1.00
CA ARG A 48 -12.10 -9.78 1.08
C ARG A 48 -11.61 -10.12 2.48
N VAL A 49 -10.43 -10.73 2.55
CA VAL A 49 -9.71 -11.02 3.80
C VAL A 49 -8.37 -10.31 3.74
N PHE A 50 -7.99 -9.68 4.84
CA PHE A 50 -6.72 -8.95 4.97
C PHE A 50 -5.97 -9.45 6.20
N ALA A 51 -4.63 -9.53 6.10
CA ALA A 51 -3.76 -9.68 7.25
C ALA A 51 -3.38 -8.30 7.78
N GLY A 52 -3.58 -8.07 9.08
CA GLY A 52 -3.19 -6.83 9.75
C GLY A 52 -1.77 -6.92 10.30
N PHE A 53 -0.96 -5.91 10.05
CA PHE A 53 0.42 -5.82 10.54
C PHE A 53 0.58 -4.58 11.42
N LEU A 54 1.12 -4.75 12.62
CA LEU A 54 1.60 -3.65 13.44
C LEU A 54 3.07 -3.39 13.08
N ILE A 55 3.34 -2.27 12.42
CA ILE A 55 4.69 -1.92 11.97
C ILE A 55 5.30 -0.92 12.95
N HIS A 56 6.54 -1.17 13.36
CA HIS A 56 7.35 -0.24 14.13
C HIS A 56 8.77 -0.15 13.54
N ASN A 57 9.51 0.88 13.94
CA ASN A 57 10.90 1.02 13.53
C ASN A 57 11.75 -0.10 14.14
N ILE A 58 12.51 -0.80 13.30
CA ILE A 58 13.42 -1.89 13.68
C ILE A 58 14.91 -1.48 13.58
N GLY A 59 15.20 -0.24 13.15
CA GLY A 59 16.55 0.32 13.04
C GLY A 59 17.33 -0.09 11.79
N VAL A 60 16.78 -0.98 10.97
CA VAL A 60 17.33 -1.44 9.68
C VAL A 60 16.19 -1.64 8.69
N SER A 61 16.50 -1.68 7.40
CA SER A 61 15.53 -2.07 6.38
C SER A 61 15.41 -3.59 6.29
N ALA A 62 14.21 -4.10 6.06
CA ALA A 62 13.94 -5.53 5.94
C ALA A 62 12.74 -5.83 5.04
N ASP A 63 12.75 -7.00 4.41
CA ASP A 63 11.60 -7.56 3.72
C ASP A 63 10.83 -8.51 4.64
N VAL A 64 9.51 -8.35 4.68
CA VAL A 64 8.58 -9.20 5.43
C VAL A 64 7.88 -10.13 4.45
N GLU A 65 8.26 -11.40 4.47
CA GLU A 65 7.62 -12.46 3.69
C GLU A 65 6.45 -13.08 4.46
N ILE A 66 5.29 -13.19 3.81
CA ILE A 66 4.05 -13.66 4.44
C ILE A 66 3.69 -15.03 3.86
N TYR A 67 3.45 -15.99 4.76
CA TYR A 67 3.03 -17.35 4.42
C TYR A 67 1.72 -17.70 5.13
N VAL A 68 0.85 -18.47 4.46
CA VAL A 68 -0.40 -18.99 5.04
C VAL A 68 -0.21 -20.45 5.45
N CYS A 69 -0.43 -20.73 6.74
CA CYS A 69 -0.40 -22.09 7.27
C CYS A 69 -1.79 -22.74 7.17
N VAL A 70 -1.88 -23.87 6.48
CA VAL A 70 -3.13 -24.65 6.33
C VAL A 70 -2.99 -25.97 7.09
N PRO A 71 -3.93 -26.34 7.98
CA PRO A 71 -3.92 -27.63 8.66
C PRO A 71 -4.06 -28.79 7.67
N THR A 72 -3.26 -29.85 7.86
CA THR A 72 -3.27 -31.07 7.04
C THR A 72 -3.41 -32.32 7.91
N GLY A 73 -4.30 -33.24 7.49
CA GLY A 73 -4.54 -34.51 8.15
C GLY A 73 -5.28 -34.43 9.49
N ARG A 74 -5.56 -35.58 10.10
CA ARG A 74 -6.32 -35.70 11.37
C ARG A 74 -5.54 -35.25 12.61
N ASN A 75 -4.22 -35.13 12.52
CA ASN A 75 -3.34 -34.83 13.65
C ASN A 75 -2.93 -33.35 13.73
N GLY A 76 -3.53 -32.47 12.92
CA GLY A 76 -3.29 -31.02 13.00
C GLY A 76 -1.90 -30.54 12.58
N LYS A 77 -1.15 -31.33 11.79
CA LYS A 77 0.13 -30.88 11.23
C LYS A 77 -0.12 -29.71 10.27
N GLN A 78 0.54 -28.58 10.48
CA GLN A 78 0.38 -27.40 9.63
C GLN A 78 1.33 -27.47 8.44
N ASN A 79 0.82 -27.25 7.23
CA ASN A 79 1.62 -26.96 6.04
C ASN A 79 1.68 -25.44 5.86
N CYS A 80 2.86 -24.85 6.02
CA CYS A 80 3.08 -23.41 5.92
C CYS A 80 3.76 -22.97 4.62
N ASN A 81 3.93 -23.85 3.64
CA ASN A 81 4.62 -23.52 2.39
C ASN A 81 3.68 -22.87 1.34
N HIS A 82 2.90 -21.86 1.76
CA HIS A 82 1.98 -21.13 0.87
C HIS A 82 2.31 -19.63 0.92
N GLY A 83 3.16 -19.16 0.02
CA GLY A 83 3.51 -17.74 -0.08
C GLY A 83 2.30 -16.88 -0.40
N ALA A 84 2.08 -15.82 0.38
CA ALA A 84 0.91 -14.95 0.30
C ALA A 84 1.26 -13.53 -0.19
N GLY A 85 2.48 -13.06 0.09
CA GLY A 85 2.93 -11.74 -0.33
C GLY A 85 4.19 -11.30 0.40
N VAL A 86 4.65 -10.10 0.03
CA VAL A 86 5.82 -9.45 0.60
C VAL A 86 5.55 -7.96 0.76
N PHE A 87 6.08 -7.35 1.82
CA PHE A 87 6.24 -5.90 1.91
C PHE A 87 7.55 -5.55 2.61
N SER A 88 8.08 -4.36 2.33
CA SER A 88 9.35 -3.90 2.91
C SER A 88 9.11 -2.85 3.99
N VAL A 89 9.93 -2.90 5.03
CA VAL A 89 10.09 -1.83 6.03
C VAL A 89 11.46 -1.21 5.77
N LEU A 90 11.51 0.13 5.66
CA LEU A 90 12.73 0.86 5.34
C LEU A 90 13.33 1.52 6.57
#